data_AF-A0A1F4ZVS1-F1
#
_entry.id   AF-A0A1F4ZVS1-F1
#
_cell.length_a   1.000
_cell.length_b   1.000
_cell.length_c   1.000
_cell.angle_alpha   90.00
_cell.angle_beta   90.00
_cell.angle_gamma   90.00
#
_symmetry.space_group_name_H-M   'P 1'
#
loop_
_entity.id
_entity.type
_entity.pdbx_description
1 polymer ?
#
loop_
_entity_poly.entity_id
_entity_poly.type
_entity_poly.pdbx_seq_one_letter_code
_entity_poly.pdbx_strand_id
1 'polypeptide(L)' 'MQRRQIEEKLEKLRALLQKLETEGMENIRQKRILADMDDDFRENEGAKLVMEDHEFLHLRVFRLKKEILELKKALFKLRK' A
#
# COMPACT_ATOMS: atom_id res chain seq x y z
N MET A 1 -13.44 24.18 11.13
CA MET A 1 -12.59 23.14 11.78
C MET A 1 -12.59 21.82 11.01
N GLN A 2 -13.75 21.22 10.70
CA GLN A 2 -13.83 19.90 10.04
C GLN A 2 -13.11 19.80 8.69
N ARG A 3 -13.21 20.82 7.83
CA ARG A 3 -12.53 20.81 6.51
C ARG A 3 -11.02 20.64 6.62
N ARG A 4 -10.38 21.42 7.50
CA ARG A 4 -8.93 21.37 7.73
C ARG A 4 -8.50 20.00 8.27
N GLN A 5 -9.28 19.41 9.18
CA GLN A 5 -9.02 18.06 9.69
C GLN A 5 -9.07 16.99 8.58
N ILE A 6 -10.00 17.12 7.63
CA ILE A 6 -10.10 16.20 6.49
C ILE A 6 -8.92 16.41 5.53
N GLU A 7 -8.50 17.66 5.28
CA GLU A 7 -7.33 17.98 4.45
C GLU A 7 -6.03 17.42 5.08
N GLU A 8 -5.81 17.61 6.38
CA GLU A 8 -4.66 17.05 7.11
C GLU A 8 -4.66 15.52 7.09
N LYS A 9 -5.83 14.88 7.25
CA LYS A 9 -5.96 13.42 7.15
C LYS A 9 -5.65 12.94 5.74
N LEU A 10 -6.13 13.65 4.71
CA LEU A 10 -5.89 13.32 3.31
C LEU A 10 -4.40 13.37 2.96
N GLU A 11 -3.68 14.38 3.46
CA GLU A 11 -2.25 14.54 3.25
C GLU A 11 -1.46 13.37 3.86
N LYS A 12 -1.76 13.02 5.13
CA LYS A 12 -1.15 11.87 5.81
C LYS A 12 -1.39 10.56 5.06
N LEU A 13 -2.62 10.33 4.58
CA LEU A 13 -2.95 9.11 3.85
C LEU A 13 -2.28 9.05 2.48
N ARG A 14 -2.10 10.18 1.80
CA ARG A 14 -1.34 10.24 0.54
C ARG A 14 0.13 9.92 0.74
N ALA A 15 0.75 10.49 1.79
CA ALA A 15 2.13 10.20 2.13
C ALA A 15 2.31 8.72 2.48
N LEU A 16 1.39 8.14 3.25
CA LEU A 16 1.40 6.71 3.56
C LEU A 16 1.22 5.84 2.32
N LEU A 17 0.32 6.22 1.41
CA LEU A 17 0.13 5.51 0.15
C LEU A 17 1.41 5.52 -0.68
N GLN A 18 2.03 6.69 -0.86
CA GLN A 18 3.28 6.81 -1.59
C GLN A 18 4.38 5.93 -0.98
N LYS A 19 4.53 5.96 0.35
CA LYS A 19 5.50 5.13 1.06
C LYS A 19 5.28 3.63 0.84
N LEU A 20 4.02 3.18 0.86
CA LEU A 20 3.68 1.77 0.62
C LEU A 20 3.93 1.35 -0.84
N GLU A 21 3.62 2.22 -1.80
CA GLU A 21 3.86 1.96 -3.22
C GLU A 21 5.35 1.98 -3.57
N THR A 22 6.20 2.70 -2.83
CA THR A 22 7.65 2.71 -3.03
C THR A 22 8.37 1.64 -2.21
N GLU A 23 8.43 1.81 -0.89
CA GLU A 23 9.21 0.96 0.01
C GLU A 23 8.61 -0.45 0.11
N GLY A 24 7.27 -0.54 0.12
CA GLY A 24 6.58 -1.83 0.17
C GLY A 24 6.88 -2.69 -1.06
N MET A 25 6.85 -2.10 -2.25
CA MET A 25 7.17 -2.79 -3.50
C MET A 25 8.65 -3.16 -3.60
N GLU A 26 9.56 -2.29 -3.16
CA GLU A 26 10.99 -2.60 -3.16
C GLU A 26 11.33 -3.75 -2.22
N ASN A 27 10.71 -3.82 -1.04
CA ASN A 27 10.90 -4.92 -0.09
C ASN A 27 10.44 -6.27 -0.69
N ILE A 28 9.32 -6.30 -1.39
CA ILE A 28 8.85 -7.51 -2.08
C ILE A 28 9.82 -7.89 -3.20
N ARG A 29 10.31 -6.90 -3.95
CA ARG A 29 11.30 -7.13 -5.02
C ARG A 29 12.57 -7.77 -4.47
N GLN A 30 13.10 -7.26 -3.36
CA GLN A 30 14.28 -7.82 -2.69
C GLN A 30 14.03 -9.25 -2.20
N LYS A 31 12.88 -9.51 -1.58
CA LYS A 31 12.51 -10.87 -1.15
C LYS A 31 12.41 -11.84 -2.33
N ARG A 32 11.90 -11.38 -3.48
CA ARG A 32 11.85 -12.20 -4.69
C ARG A 32 13.25 -12.54 -5.20
N ILE A 33 14.13 -11.54 -5.29
CA ILE A 33 15.52 -11.76 -5.71
C ILE A 33 16.23 -12.78 -4.79
N LEU A 34 16.01 -12.68 -3.48
CA LEU A 34 16.57 -13.63 -2.51
C LEU A 34 15.99 -15.05 -2.68
N ALA A 35 14.68 -15.15 -2.88
CA ALA A 35 14.02 -16.44 -3.13
C ALA A 35 14.49 -17.08 -4.44
N ASP A 36 14.75 -16.28 -5.48
CA ASP A 36 15.24 -16.72 -6.78
C ASP A 36 16.73 -17.16 -6.74
N MET A 37 17.48 -16.86 -5.67
CA MET A 37 18.90 -17.20 -5.52
C MET A 37 19.16 -18.46 -4.68
N ASP A 38 18.18 -18.92 -3.89
CA ASP A 38 18.28 -20.13 -3.04
C ASP A 38 17.78 -21.37 -3.82
N ASP A 39 18.68 -22.02 -4.56
CA ASP A 39 18.42 -23.07 -5.56
C ASP A 39 18.12 -24.49 -4.99
N ASP A 40 17.83 -24.63 -3.68
CA ASP A 40 17.61 -25.93 -3.04
C ASP A 40 16.34 -25.98 -2.17
N PHE A 41 15.33 -26.72 -2.66
CA PHE A 41 14.16 -27.24 -1.94
C PHE A 41 13.14 -26.25 -1.32
N ARG A 42 13.42 -24.95 -1.19
CA ARG A 42 12.49 -23.96 -0.58
C ARG A 42 11.83 -22.96 -1.54
N GLU A 43 12.12 -23.04 -2.84
CA GLU A 43 11.56 -22.15 -3.87
C GLU A 43 10.02 -22.04 -3.80
N ASN A 44 9.31 -23.15 -3.62
CA ASN A 44 7.84 -23.14 -3.57
C ASN A 44 7.25 -22.45 -2.35
N GLU A 45 7.90 -22.55 -1.18
CA GLU A 45 7.45 -21.85 0.03
C GLU A 45 7.88 -20.38 0.02
N GLY A 46 9.09 -20.09 -0.46
CA GLY A 46 9.60 -18.72 -0.63
C GLY A 46 8.78 -17.91 -1.63
N ALA A 47 8.50 -18.46 -2.80
CA ALA A 47 7.67 -17.82 -3.82
C ALA A 47 6.23 -17.59 -3.32
N LYS A 48 5.67 -18.52 -2.55
CA LYS A 48 4.34 -18.38 -1.95
C LYS A 48 4.30 -17.24 -0.93
N LEU A 49 5.30 -17.13 -0.06
CA LEU A 49 5.39 -16.03 0.92
C LEU A 49 5.53 -14.66 0.23
N VAL A 50 6.31 -14.58 -0.84
CA VAL A 50 6.45 -13.35 -1.64
C VAL A 50 5.12 -12.96 -2.31
N MET A 51 4.37 -13.95 -2.82
CA MET A 51 3.04 -13.72 -3.39
C MET A 51 2.03 -13.26 -2.34
N GLU A 52 2.01 -13.87 -1.15
CA GLU A 52 1.14 -13.46 -0.04
C GLU A 52 1.47 -12.02 0.40
N ASP A 53 2.74 -11.69 0.58
CA ASP A 53 3.18 -10.32 0.90
C ASP A 53 2.73 -9.29 -0.15
N HIS A 54 2.82 -9.65 -1.43
CA HIS A 54 2.35 -8.82 -2.54
C HIS A 54 0.83 -8.63 -2.51
N GLU A 55 0.06 -9.68 -2.25
CA GLU A 55 -1.39 -9.60 -2.12
C GLU A 55 -1.81 -8.73 -0.93
N PHE A 56 -1.16 -8.91 0.23
CA PHE A 56 -1.40 -8.08 1.41
C PHE A 56 -1.09 -6.60 1.16
N LEU A 57 0.03 -6.31 0.48
CA LEU A 57 0.38 -4.94 0.10
C LEU A 57 -0.69 -4.36 -0.84
N HIS A 58 -1.10 -5.11 -1.86
CA HIS A 58 -2.11 -4.68 -2.82
C HIS A 58 -3.45 -4.38 -2.13
N LEU A 59 -3.92 -5.26 -1.24
CA LEU A 59 -5.13 -5.05 -0.45
C LEU A 59 -5.04 -3.79 0.42
N ARG A 60 -3.88 -3.54 1.04
CA ARG A 60 -3.64 -2.36 1.87
C ARG A 60 -3.65 -1.08 1.05
N VAL A 61 -2.99 -1.07 -0.10
CA VAL A 61 -3.00 0.04 -1.08
C VAL A 61 -4.42 0.31 -1.56
N PHE A 62 -5.18 -0.73 -1.89
CA PHE A 62 -6.56 -0.59 -2.33
C PHE A 62 -7.45 0.06 -1.26
N ARG A 63 -7.37 -0.40 0.00
CA ARG A 63 -8.11 0.20 1.12
C ARG A 63 -7.77 1.67 1.31
N LEU A 64 -6.48 2.03 1.24
CA LEU A 64 -6.03 3.42 1.36
C LEU A 64 -6.55 4.29 0.21
N LYS A 65 -6.50 3.80 -1.03
CA LYS A 65 -7.06 4.52 -2.20
C LYS A 65 -8.56 4.76 -2.04
N LYS A 66 -9.30 3.78 -1.53
CA LYS A 66 -10.73 3.92 -1.22
C LYS A 66 -10.99 4.98 -0.15
N GLU A 67 -10.25 4.95 0.96
CA GLU A 67 -10.39 5.95 2.03
C GLU A 67 -10.07 7.37 1.53
N ILE A 68 -9.00 7.54 0.75
CA ILE A 68 -8.65 8.82 0.11
C ILE A 68 -9.79 9.32 -0.78
N LEU A 69 -10.41 8.43 -1.56
CA LEU A 69 -11.53 8.78 -2.43
C LEU A 69 -12.75 9.25 -1.62
N GLU A 70 -13.07 8.56 -0.52
CA GLU A 70 -14.17 8.94 0.37
C GLU A 70 -13.93 10.31 1.03
N LEU A 71 -12.71 10.58 1.49
CA LEU A 71 -12.33 11.89 2.03
C LEU A 71 -12.41 13.00 0.97
N LYS A 72 -11.97 12.74 -0.26
CA LYS A 72 -12.14 13.68 -1.39
C LYS A 72 -13.61 13.99 -1.65
N LYS A 73 -14.49 12.97 -1.64
CA LYS A 73 -15.94 13.15 -1.79
C LYS A 73 -16.52 13.98 -0.63
N ALA A 74 -16.08 13.74 0.60
CA ALA A 74 -16.50 14.53 1.76
C ALA A 74 -16.09 16.00 1.63
N LEU A 75 -14.85 16.29 1.21
CA LEU A 75 -14.39 17.66 0.93
C LEU A 75 -15.21 18.34 -0.16
N PHE A 76 -15.55 17.60 -1.23
CA PHE A 76 -16.37 18.13 -2.31
C PHE A 76 -17.78 18.51 -1.83
N LYS A 77 -18.40 17.67 -0.98
CA LYS A 77 -19.71 17.98 -0.37
C LYS A 77 -19.67 19.18 0.56
N LEU A 78 -18.59 19.35 1.33
CA LEU A 78 -18.40 20.51 2.23
C LEU A 78 -18.11 21.83 1.51
N ARG A 79 -17.79 21.77 0.21
CA ARG A 79 -17.52 22.95 -0.64
C ARG A 79 -18.77 23.45 -1.36
N LYS A 80 -19.80 22.61 -1.48
CA LYS A 80 -21.14 22.99 -1.95
C LYS A 80 -21.95 23.56 -0.80
#